data_AF-A0A9E4G7U0-F1
#
_entry.id   AF-A0A9E4G7U0-F1
#
_cell.length_a   1.000
_cell.length_b   1.000
_cell.length_c   1.000
_cell.angle_alpha   90.00
_cell.angle_beta   90.00
_cell.angle_gamma   90.00
#
_symmetry.space_group_name_H-M   'P 1'
#
loop_
_entity.id
_entity.type
_entity.pdbx_description
1 polymer ?
#
loop_
_entity_poly.entity_id
_entity_poly.type
_entity_poly.pdbx_seq_one_letter_code
_entity_poly.pdbx_strand_id
1 'polypeptide(L)'
;QAVPLGPPEAGTATASFEAAEPGLWTLQGGNLTATALVGAADALELTEMRADPGPLAALTAATGGGVFWLVDHGGPPPFRPVAAGQAAAGDNWLGLQRHGRHTVTGLAQSPLLPWPILLALAIGALFLAWHREAQ
;
A
#
# COMPACT_ATOMS: atom_id res chain seq x y z
N GLN A 1 -16.66 -5.23 -32.74
CA GLN A 1 -16.37 -5.54 -34.16
C GLN A 1 -17.55 -6.34 -34.72
N ALA A 2 -18.02 -6.02 -35.93
CA ALA A 2 -19.08 -6.80 -36.59
C ALA A 2 -18.45 -7.84 -37.51
N VAL A 3 -18.86 -9.10 -37.37
CA VAL A 3 -18.36 -10.23 -38.16
C VAL A 3 -19.55 -10.89 -38.85
N PRO A 4 -19.59 -10.94 -40.19
CA PRO A 4 -20.70 -11.56 -40.90
C PRO A 4 -20.69 -13.08 -40.68
N LEU A 5 -21.87 -13.67 -40.52
CA LEU A 5 -22.04 -15.11 -40.46
C LEU A 5 -21.86 -15.72 -41.86
N GLY A 6 -21.20 -16.88 -41.91
CA GLY A 6 -21.15 -17.70 -43.12
C GLY A 6 -22.53 -18.24 -43.51
N PRO A 7 -22.66 -18.77 -44.73
CA PRO A 7 -23.91 -19.36 -45.18
C PRO A 7 -24.33 -20.50 -44.23
N PRO A 8 -25.63 -20.62 -43.91
CA PRO A 8 -26.10 -21.64 -42.99
C PRO A 8 -25.96 -23.04 -43.59
N GLU A 9 -25.32 -23.95 -42.85
CA GLU A 9 -25.26 -25.37 -43.15
C GLU A 9 -26.05 -26.14 -42.09
N ALA A 10 -26.97 -27.01 -42.52
CA ALA A 10 -27.82 -27.80 -41.62
C ALA A 10 -28.53 -26.96 -40.51
N GLY A 11 -28.92 -25.71 -40.82
CA GLY A 11 -29.60 -24.83 -39.87
C GLY A 11 -28.68 -24.09 -38.89
N THR A 12 -27.36 -24.21 -39.03
CA THR A 12 -26.38 -23.49 -38.20
C THR A 12 -25.55 -22.56 -39.08
N ALA A 13 -25.42 -21.29 -38.68
CA ALA A 13 -24.51 -20.33 -39.30
C ALA A 13 -23.35 -20.02 -38.34
N THR A 14 -22.12 -20.00 -38.84
CA THR A 14 -20.91 -19.80 -38.01
C THR A 14 -20.05 -18.66 -38.55
N ALA A 15 -19.28 -18.02 -37.66
CA ALA A 15 -18.25 -17.06 -38.01
C ALA A 15 -17.07 -17.19 -37.03
N SER A 16 -15.87 -16.93 -37.53
CA SER A 16 -14.64 -16.91 -36.73
C SER A 16 -13.93 -15.58 -36.92
N PHE A 17 -13.42 -15.02 -35.82
CA PHE A 17 -12.54 -13.85 -35.86
C PHE A 17 -11.43 -14.05 -34.83
N GLU A 18 -10.29 -13.42 -35.08
CA GLU A 18 -9.18 -13.40 -34.14
C GLU A 18 -9.39 -12.27 -33.13
N ALA A 19 -9.30 -12.59 -31.83
CA ALA A 19 -9.37 -11.58 -30.80
C ALA A 19 -8.06 -10.79 -30.75
N ALA A 20 -8.15 -9.45 -30.82
CA ALA A 20 -6.98 -8.59 -30.83
C ALA A 20 -6.22 -8.56 -29.49
N GLU A 21 -6.94 -8.78 -28.38
CA GLU A 21 -6.39 -8.72 -27.02
C GLU A 21 -6.98 -9.84 -26.14
N PRO A 22 -6.19 -10.39 -25.20
CA PRO A 22 -6.69 -11.28 -24.15
C PRO A 22 -7.70 -10.55 -23.24
N GLY A 23 -8.83 -11.18 -22.96
CA GLY A 23 -9.84 -10.62 -22.07
C GLY A 23 -11.21 -11.30 -22.18
N LEU A 24 -12.21 -10.70 -21.53
CA LEU A 24 -13.60 -11.12 -21.61
C LEU A 24 -14.26 -10.47 -22.84
N TRP A 25 -14.79 -11.30 -23.74
CA TRP A 25 -15.46 -10.87 -24.95
C TRP A 25 -16.95 -11.19 -24.88
N THR A 26 -17.79 -10.17 -25.11
CA THR A 26 -19.24 -10.33 -25.22
C THR A 26 -19.65 -10.29 -26.69
N LEU A 27 -20.30 -11.36 -27.13
CA LEU A 27 -20.86 -11.53 -28.47
C LEU A 27 -22.36 -11.23 -28.43
N GLN A 28 -22.84 -10.43 -29.37
CA GLN A 28 -24.26 -10.09 -29.49
C GLN A 28 -24.76 -10.37 -30.91
N GLY A 29 -25.85 -11.12 -31.02
CA GLY A 29 -26.50 -11.47 -32.27
C GLY A 29 -28.01 -11.38 -32.14
N GLY A 30 -28.61 -10.28 -32.63
CA GLY A 30 -30.03 -10.00 -32.44
C GLY A 30 -30.40 -9.95 -30.95
N ASN A 31 -31.17 -10.94 -30.51
CA ASN A 31 -31.71 -11.06 -29.15
C ASN A 31 -30.80 -11.92 -28.25
N LEU A 32 -29.73 -12.50 -28.80
CA LEU A 32 -28.85 -13.45 -28.14
C LEU A 32 -27.56 -12.76 -27.71
N THR A 33 -27.13 -13.04 -26.49
CA THR A 33 -25.88 -12.56 -25.93
C THR A 33 -25.11 -13.74 -25.36
N ALA A 34 -23.83 -13.86 -25.71
CA ALA A 34 -22.93 -14.87 -25.18
C ALA A 34 -21.62 -14.22 -24.72
N THR A 35 -21.00 -14.75 -23.67
CA THR A 35 -19.72 -14.24 -23.17
C THR A 35 -18.67 -15.33 -23.23
N ALA A 36 -17.48 -15.01 -23.73
CA ALA A 36 -16.36 -15.92 -23.84
C ALA A 36 -15.09 -15.25 -23.30
N LEU A 37 -14.28 -15.99 -22.53
CA LEU A 37 -12.94 -15.56 -22.14
C LEU A 37 -11.97 -15.99 -23.24
N VAL A 38 -11.27 -15.02 -23.85
CA VAL A 38 -10.25 -15.29 -24.86
C VAL A 38 -8.89 -14.91 -24.26
N GLY A 39 -7.98 -15.85 -24.13
CA GLY A 39 -6.73 -15.66 -23.38
C GLY A 39 -6.55 -16.74 -22.31
N ALA A 40 -5.43 -16.70 -21.58
CA ALA A 40 -5.10 -17.71 -20.58
C ALA A 40 -6.17 -17.77 -19.49
N ALA A 41 -7.05 -18.78 -19.57
CA ALA A 41 -7.95 -19.18 -18.49
C ALA A 41 -7.16 -19.67 -17.25
N ASP A 42 -5.89 -20.00 -17.46
CA ASP A 42 -4.91 -20.41 -16.45
C ASP A 42 -4.06 -19.20 -16.07
N ALA A 43 -4.67 -18.25 -15.37
CA ALA A 43 -3.92 -17.13 -14.80
C ALA A 43 -2.99 -17.70 -13.72
N LEU A 44 -1.69 -17.46 -13.84
CA LEU A 44 -0.70 -17.91 -12.86
C LEU A 44 -1.04 -17.47 -11.42
N GLU A 45 -1.73 -16.33 -11.28
CA GLU A 45 -2.24 -15.78 -10.02
C GLU A 45 -3.33 -16.65 -9.36
N LEU A 46 -4.03 -17.48 -10.15
CA LEU A 46 -5.10 -18.37 -9.71
C LEU A 46 -4.65 -19.82 -9.58
N THR A 47 -3.44 -20.16 -10.04
CA THR A 47 -2.90 -21.53 -9.97
C THR A 47 -2.71 -22.01 -8.54
N GLU A 48 -2.37 -21.10 -7.61
CA GLU A 48 -2.29 -21.40 -6.18
C GLU A 48 -3.01 -20.36 -5.33
N MET A 49 -4.28 -20.63 -5.03
CA MET A 49 -5.09 -19.85 -4.09
C MET A 49 -4.93 -20.31 -2.63
N ARG A 50 -4.15 -21.37 -2.38
CA ARG A 50 -3.88 -21.80 -1.02
C ARG A 50 -2.80 -20.93 -0.42
N ALA A 51 -3.01 -20.50 0.83
CA ALA A 51 -1.94 -19.91 1.60
C ALA A 51 -0.82 -20.95 1.79
N ASP A 52 0.35 -20.69 1.19
CA ASP A 52 1.56 -21.50 1.31
C ASP A 52 2.72 -20.62 1.84
N PRO A 53 3.32 -20.97 3.00
CA PRO A 53 4.49 -20.26 3.49
C PRO A 53 5.79 -20.64 2.77
N GLY A 54 5.80 -21.71 1.96
CA GLY A 54 6.96 -22.26 1.27
C GLY A 54 7.80 -21.20 0.54
N PRO A 55 7.22 -20.37 -0.35
CA PRO A 55 7.95 -19.34 -1.08
C PRO A 55 8.68 -18.31 -0.19
N LEU A 56 8.18 -18.08 1.04
CA LEU A 56 8.73 -17.10 1.97
C LEU A 56 9.71 -17.72 2.99
N ALA A 57 9.86 -19.04 3.02
CA ALA A 57 10.66 -19.73 4.05
C ALA A 57 12.10 -19.21 4.15
N ALA A 58 12.77 -18.99 3.00
CA ALA A 58 14.13 -18.47 2.97
C ALA A 58 14.22 -17.05 3.55
N LEU A 59 13.22 -16.20 3.27
CA LEU A 59 13.15 -14.85 3.80
C LEU A 59 12.87 -14.85 5.31
N THR A 60 11.93 -15.67 5.76
CA THR A 60 11.61 -15.82 7.18
C THR A 60 12.82 -16.30 7.97
N ALA A 61 13.59 -17.26 7.44
CA ALA A 61 14.84 -17.72 8.04
C ALA A 61 15.93 -16.64 8.07
N ALA A 62 16.12 -15.90 6.97
CA ALA A 62 17.14 -14.85 6.89
C ALA A 62 16.85 -13.64 7.80
N THR A 63 15.58 -13.34 8.04
CA THR A 63 15.15 -12.18 8.85
C THR A 63 14.91 -12.54 10.32
N GLY A 64 14.89 -13.83 10.67
CA GLY A 64 14.49 -14.29 12.01
C GLY A 64 13.02 -14.01 12.33
N GLY A 65 12.19 -13.83 11.28
CA GLY A 65 10.75 -13.60 11.39
C GLY A 65 9.95 -14.88 11.63
N GLY A 66 8.63 -14.79 11.50
CA GLY A 66 7.72 -15.93 11.75
C GLY A 66 6.56 -15.99 10.77
N VAL A 67 5.96 -17.18 10.68
CA VAL A 67 4.73 -17.44 9.92
C VAL A 67 3.64 -17.76 10.94
N PHE A 68 2.50 -17.09 10.81
CA PHE A 68 1.38 -17.20 11.74
C PHE A 68 0.09 -17.46 10.97
N TRP A 69 -0.65 -18.49 11.38
CA TRP A 69 -1.98 -18.77 10.85
C TRP A 69 -3.01 -17.97 11.64
N LEU A 70 -3.77 -17.10 10.95
CA LEU A 70 -4.76 -16.25 11.62
C LEU A 70 -5.84 -17.07 12.35
N VAL A 71 -6.19 -18.26 11.82
CA VAL A 71 -7.18 -19.15 12.44
C VAL A 71 -6.72 -19.65 13.80
N ASP A 72 -5.43 -19.92 13.98
CA ASP A 72 -4.88 -20.44 15.23
C ASP A 72 -4.78 -19.34 16.31
N HIS A 73 -4.79 -18.07 15.90
CA HIS A 73 -4.57 -16.92 16.81
C HIS A 73 -5.78 -16.02 16.96
N GLY A 74 -6.90 -16.37 16.32
CA GLY A 74 -8.13 -15.57 16.35
C GLY A 74 -7.97 -14.19 15.69
N GLY A 75 -6.97 -14.02 14.83
CA GLY A 75 -6.60 -12.74 14.23
C GLY A 75 -5.10 -12.56 14.03
N PRO A 76 -4.67 -11.36 13.60
CA PRO A 76 -3.25 -11.04 13.46
C PRO A 76 -2.57 -11.01 14.84
N PRO A 77 -1.34 -11.55 14.95
CA PRO A 77 -0.59 -11.48 16.20
C PRO A 77 -0.21 -10.03 16.53
N PRO A 78 0.03 -9.70 17.81
CA PRO A 78 0.51 -8.38 18.20
C PRO A 78 1.89 -8.09 17.61
N PHE A 79 2.06 -6.88 17.07
CA PHE A 79 3.35 -6.42 16.55
C PHE A 79 4.19 -5.77 17.64
N ARG A 80 5.49 -6.10 17.68
CA ARG A 80 6.45 -5.52 18.63
C ARG A 80 7.63 -4.89 17.89
N PRO A 81 8.06 -3.67 18.25
CA PRO A 81 9.28 -3.11 17.69
C PRO A 81 10.50 -3.87 18.20
N VAL A 82 11.40 -4.27 17.30
CA VAL A 82 12.65 -4.96 17.64
C VAL A 82 13.86 -4.20 17.08
N ALA A 83 14.99 -4.32 17.75
CA ALA A 83 16.26 -3.82 17.24
C ALA A 83 16.77 -4.72 16.11
N ALA A 84 17.63 -4.18 15.24
CA ALA A 84 18.27 -4.99 14.19
C ALA A 84 19.09 -6.13 14.82
N GLY A 85 18.95 -7.34 14.26
CA GLY A 85 19.65 -8.54 14.73
C GLY A 85 19.04 -9.22 15.97
N GLN A 86 17.93 -8.70 16.50
CA GLN A 86 17.13 -9.41 17.52
C GLN A 86 16.12 -10.34 16.85
N ALA A 87 15.61 -11.33 17.60
CA ALA A 87 14.54 -12.20 17.12
C ALA A 87 13.35 -11.36 16.63
N ALA A 88 12.87 -11.62 15.42
CA ALA A 88 11.79 -10.87 14.77
C ALA A 88 10.44 -11.62 14.81
N ALA A 89 10.33 -12.66 15.63
CA ALA A 89 9.10 -13.34 15.96
C ALA A 89 9.25 -14.15 17.27
N GLY A 90 8.12 -14.50 17.88
CA GLY A 90 8.03 -15.50 18.95
C GLY A 90 6.66 -16.18 18.92
N ASP A 91 6.36 -17.00 19.94
CA ASP A 91 5.18 -17.89 19.94
C ASP A 91 3.83 -17.19 19.71
N ASN A 92 3.70 -15.91 20.08
CA ASN A 92 2.45 -15.16 19.94
C ASN A 92 2.67 -13.67 19.60
N TRP A 93 3.75 -13.34 18.88
CA TRP A 93 4.01 -11.96 18.44
C TRP A 93 4.95 -11.91 17.23
N LEU A 94 4.78 -10.87 16.41
CA LEU A 94 5.66 -10.60 15.26
C LEU A 94 6.48 -9.32 15.49
N GLY A 95 7.77 -9.39 15.21
CA GLY A 95 8.72 -8.29 15.34
C GLY A 95 8.74 -7.39 14.10
N LEU A 96 8.76 -6.08 14.32
CA LEU A 96 9.02 -5.07 13.28
C LEU A 96 10.36 -4.41 13.56
N GLN A 97 11.33 -4.60 12.67
CA GLN A 97 12.66 -4.01 12.83
C GLN A 97 12.58 -2.48 12.75
N ARG A 98 13.08 -1.78 13.76
CA ARG A 98 13.18 -0.32 13.73
C ARG A 98 14.39 0.09 12.88
N HIS A 99 14.14 0.69 11.71
CA HIS A 99 15.19 1.24 10.84
C HIS A 99 15.65 2.66 11.24
N GLY A 100 15.33 3.13 12.44
CA GLY A 100 15.77 4.45 12.93
C GLY A 100 15.28 5.65 12.10
N ARG A 101 14.41 5.44 11.10
CA ARG A 101 13.80 6.51 10.29
C ARG A 101 12.82 7.28 11.17
N HIS A 102 13.34 8.30 11.83
CA HIS A 102 12.55 9.35 12.45
C HIS A 102 12.14 10.31 11.33
N THR A 103 10.86 10.38 11.03
CA THR A 103 10.34 11.54 10.29
C THR A 103 10.51 12.74 11.23
N VAL A 104 11.43 13.65 10.91
CA VAL A 104 11.56 14.92 11.64
C VAL A 104 10.34 15.77 11.31
N THR A 105 9.25 15.56 12.05
CA THR A 105 7.96 16.23 11.82
C THR A 105 7.86 17.62 12.45
N GLY A 106 8.93 18.17 13.02
CA GLY A 106 8.85 19.53 13.54
C GLY A 106 10.19 20.07 14.00
N LEU A 107 10.65 21.11 13.32
CA LEU A 107 11.46 22.14 13.97
C LEU A 107 10.57 22.78 15.04
N ALA A 108 10.64 22.30 16.27
CA ALA A 108 10.04 22.98 17.41
C ALA A 108 10.84 24.26 17.67
N GLN A 109 10.44 25.38 17.07
CA GLN A 109 11.00 26.69 17.40
C GLN A 109 10.41 27.13 18.74
N SER A 110 11.14 26.90 19.84
CA SER A 110 10.81 27.53 21.12
C SER A 110 11.26 28.99 21.10
N PRO A 111 10.38 29.97 21.34
CA PRO A 111 10.80 31.37 21.44
C PRO A 111 11.76 31.54 22.64
N LEU A 112 12.91 32.17 22.40
CA LEU A 112 13.90 32.46 23.45
C LEU A 112 13.37 33.42 24.52
N LEU A 113 12.42 34.29 24.15
CA LEU A 113 11.81 35.25 25.05
C LEU A 113 10.31 35.39 24.77
N PRO A 114 9.44 35.36 25.80
CA PRO A 114 8.03 35.70 25.67
C PRO A 114 7.82 37.10 25.09
N TRP A 115 6.86 37.27 24.17
CA TRP A 115 6.58 38.54 23.50
C TRP A 115 6.31 39.74 24.44
N PRO A 116 5.67 39.59 25.63
CA PRO A 116 5.45 40.73 26.52
C PRO A 116 6.75 41.28 27.12
N ILE A 117 7.76 40.41 27.34
CA ILE A 117 9.06 40.79 27.88
C ILE A 117 9.85 41.56 26.81
N LEU A 118 9.83 41.08 25.57
CA LEU A 118 10.42 41.80 24.44
C LEU A 118 9.80 43.20 24.27
N LEU A 119 8.47 43.28 24.37
CA LEU A 119 7.77 44.55 24.28
C LEU A 119 8.16 45.51 25.42
N ALA A 120 8.22 45.02 26.65
CA ALA A 120 8.64 45.81 27.81
C ALA A 120 10.08 46.33 27.65
N LEU A 121 11.00 45.50 27.16
CA LEU A 121 12.38 45.89 26.86
C LEU A 121 12.45 46.94 25.75
N ALA A 122 11.68 46.78 24.67
CA ALA A 122 11.63 47.74 23.57
C ALA A 122 11.12 49.12 24.03
N ILE A 123 10.04 49.14 24.83
CA ILE A 123 9.50 50.37 25.41
C ILE A 123 10.53 51.01 26.36
N GLY A 124 11.15 50.22 27.23
CA GLY A 124 12.19 50.69 28.14
C GLY A 124 13.39 51.30 27.41
N ALA A 125 13.86 50.64 26.35
CA ALA A 125 14.94 51.14 25.49
C ALA A 125 14.55 52.46 24.81
N LEU A 126 13.30 52.61 24.37
CA LEU A 126 12.78 53.86 23.79
C LEU A 126 12.83 55.01 24.81
N PHE A 127 12.40 54.77 26.05
CA PHE A 127 12.46 55.78 27.11
C PHE A 127 13.90 56.16 27.47
N LEU A 128 14.80 55.18 27.52
CA LEU A 128 16.23 55.40 27.75
C LEU A 128 16.87 56.23 26.64
N ALA A 129 16.57 55.92 25.38
CA ALA A 129 17.05 56.69 24.23
C ALA A 129 16.50 58.13 24.27
N TRP A 130 15.19 58.28 24.48
CA TRP A 130 14.56 59.59 24.62
C TRP A 130 15.18 60.44 25.74
N HIS A 131 15.40 59.83 26.91
CA HIS A 131 16.02 60.54 28.04
C HIS A 131 17.47 60.95 27.73
N ARG A 132 18.23 60.13 26.98
CA ARG A 132 19.58 60.48 26.56
C ARG A 132 19.63 61.62 25.54
N GLU A 133 18.65 61.72 24.66
CA GLU A 133 18.54 62.83 23.70
C GLU A 133 17.98 64.11 24.34
N ALA A 134 17.19 63.96 25.42
CA ALA A 134 16.58 65.07 26.14
C ALA A 134 17.52 65.73 27.19
N GLN A 135 18.66 65.10 27.49
CA GLN A 135 19.75 65.64 28.30
C GLN A 135 20.83 66.27 27.41
#